data_AF-A0AAW7AG24-F1
#
_entry.id   AF-A0AAW7AG24-F1
#
_cell.length_a   1.000
_cell.length_b   1.000
_cell.length_c   1.000
_cell.angle_alpha   90.00
_cell.angle_beta   90.00
_cell.angle_gamma   90.00
#
_symmetry.space_group_name_H-M   'P 1'
#
loop_
_entity.id
_entity.type
_entity.pdbx_description
1 polymer ?
#
loop_
_entity_poly.entity_id
_entity_poly.type
_entity_poly.pdbx_seq_one_letter_code
_entity_poly.pdbx_strand_id
1 'polypeptide(L)'
;MRVNDKVLVENINDYFTHKGLSPNLIDDIKVKLKKDFQKSEEKDEDYIEYRKKSPAEVILTIQRNLFTLQLNPIVFFILNFILLSYLYDKQFVPFQAATGLSIFYCLIILPISIFIYLRIDWKNYLYSNKVERIIGLVVAGVSFILIIAHAFNMNLGIVAVTVYGHQAVFFVGIIFSIAGLYFRRLEFTGIGLLLCQKTIDAMISSPEIAQIGSIVIWFLLLIVIIYYTIRISSRN
;
A
#
# COMPACT_ATOMS: atom_id res chain seq x y z
N MET A 1 27.93 -4.03 20.34
CA MET A 1 27.24 -5.30 20.01
C MET A 1 27.63 -6.37 21.01
N ARG A 2 26.69 -6.74 21.89
CA ARG A 2 26.88 -7.66 23.01
C ARG A 2 26.96 -9.11 22.51
N VAL A 3 27.42 -10.04 23.36
CA VAL A 3 27.55 -11.47 22.98
C VAL A 3 26.18 -12.08 22.66
N ASN A 4 25.15 -11.76 23.44
CA ASN A 4 23.79 -12.23 23.24
C ASN A 4 23.19 -11.77 21.90
N ASP A 5 23.54 -10.56 21.44
CA ASP A 5 23.11 -10.02 20.15
C ASP A 5 23.72 -10.79 18.97
N LYS A 6 24.98 -11.21 19.09
CA LYS A 6 25.67 -12.03 18.08
C LYS A 6 24.99 -13.40 17.94
N VAL A 7 24.69 -14.04 19.06
CA VAL A 7 24.00 -15.34 19.10
C VAL A 7 22.61 -15.24 18.47
N LEU A 8 21.87 -14.16 18.72
CA LEU A 8 20.56 -13.96 18.09
C LEU A 8 20.65 -13.79 16.56
N VAL A 9 21.65 -13.05 16.07
CA VAL A 9 21.89 -12.87 14.62
C VAL A 9 22.21 -14.20 13.95
N GLU A 10 23.03 -15.04 14.59
CA GLU A 10 23.39 -16.38 14.10
C GLU A 10 22.18 -17.31 14.06
N ASN A 11 21.40 -17.36 15.15
CA ASN A 11 20.15 -18.14 15.19
C ASN A 11 19.16 -17.73 14.09
N ILE A 12 19.05 -16.42 13.80
CA ILE A 12 18.23 -15.89 12.71
C ILE A 12 18.77 -16.35 11.35
N ASN A 13 20.09 -16.29 11.16
CA ASN A 13 20.74 -16.74 9.94
C ASN A 13 20.45 -18.22 9.69
N ASP A 14 20.67 -19.06 10.68
CA ASP A 14 20.54 -20.51 10.55
C ASP A 14 19.08 -20.90 10.33
N TYR A 15 18.16 -20.35 11.13
CA TYR A 15 16.73 -20.62 10.99
C TYR A 15 16.20 -20.26 9.59
N PHE A 16 16.51 -19.07 9.08
CA PHE A 16 15.99 -18.63 7.79
C PHE A 16 16.71 -19.25 6.59
N THR A 17 17.98 -19.64 6.75
CA THR A 17 18.70 -20.45 5.75
C THR A 17 18.05 -21.83 5.64
N HIS A 18 17.75 -22.48 6.77
CA HIS A 18 17.02 -23.77 6.77
C HIS A 18 15.60 -23.65 6.21
N LYS A 19 14.94 -22.49 6.34
CA LYS A 19 13.63 -22.21 5.74
C LYS A 19 13.68 -21.86 4.25
N GLY A 20 14.87 -21.79 3.64
CA GLY A 20 15.06 -21.52 2.21
C GLY A 20 14.82 -20.06 1.81
N LEU A 21 14.97 -19.10 2.73
CA LEU A 21 14.93 -17.69 2.37
C LEU A 21 16.19 -17.27 1.61
N SER A 22 16.03 -16.33 0.67
CA SER A 22 17.17 -15.87 -0.13
C SER A 22 18.23 -15.17 0.72
N PRO A 23 19.54 -15.38 0.46
CA PRO A 23 20.62 -14.78 1.26
C PRO A 23 20.50 -13.27 1.40
N ASN A 24 20.11 -12.57 0.32
CA ASN A 24 19.91 -11.12 0.32
C ASN A 24 18.85 -10.66 1.33
N LEU A 25 17.78 -11.44 1.50
CA LEU A 25 16.71 -11.11 2.43
C LEU A 25 17.13 -11.37 3.88
N ILE A 26 17.90 -12.45 4.11
CA ILE A 26 18.49 -12.74 5.42
C ILE A 26 19.47 -11.62 5.79
N ASP A 27 20.31 -11.17 4.87
CA ASP A 27 21.25 -10.07 5.10
C ASP A 27 20.53 -8.74 5.40
N ASP A 28 19.45 -8.42 4.69
CA ASP A 28 18.62 -7.24 5.02
C ASP A 28 18.08 -7.33 6.46
N ILE A 29 17.56 -8.51 6.86
CA ILE A 29 17.08 -8.75 8.23
C ILE A 29 18.20 -8.49 9.25
N LYS A 30 19.39 -9.05 9.01
CA LYS A 30 20.55 -8.85 9.90
C LYS A 30 20.92 -7.37 10.01
N VAL A 31 20.98 -6.64 8.89
CA VAL A 31 21.34 -5.22 8.86
C VAL A 31 20.35 -4.39 9.66
N LYS A 32 19.04 -4.60 9.48
CA LYS A 32 18.05 -3.84 10.22
C LYS A 32 17.94 -4.25 11.67
N LEU A 33 18.17 -5.52 12.00
CA LEU A 33 18.28 -5.97 13.38
C LEU A 33 19.46 -5.31 14.10
N LYS A 34 20.63 -5.22 13.45
CA LYS A 34 21.81 -4.51 13.97
C LYS A 34 21.53 -3.02 14.24
N LYS A 35 20.75 -2.37 13.37
CA LYS A 35 20.30 -0.99 13.63
C LYS A 35 19.34 -0.90 14.81
N ASP A 36 18.46 -1.89 15.00
CA ASP A 36 17.51 -1.92 16.13
C ASP A 36 18.22 -2.19 17.47
N PHE A 37 19.35 -2.91 17.47
CA PHE A 37 20.20 -3.10 18.67
C PHE A 37 20.70 -1.77 19.25
N GLN A 38 20.91 -0.74 18.42
CA GLN A 38 21.33 0.58 18.93
C GLN A 38 20.32 1.14 19.95
N LYS A 39 19.02 0.83 19.79
CA LYS A 39 17.98 1.29 20.73
C LYS A 39 18.03 0.59 22.08
N SER A 40 18.48 -0.67 22.13
CA SER A 40 18.70 -1.36 23.40
C SER A 40 20.02 -0.94 24.04
N GLU A 41 21.06 -0.73 23.23
CA GLU A 41 22.35 -0.19 23.68
C GLU A 41 22.20 1.21 24.30
N GLU A 42 21.36 2.09 23.74
CA GLU A 42 21.03 3.42 24.29
C GLU A 42 20.38 3.35 25.68
N LYS A 43 19.72 2.23 26.01
CA LYS A 43 19.07 2.00 27.30
C LYS A 43 19.89 1.14 28.25
N ASP A 44 21.08 0.73 27.82
CA ASP A 44 21.96 -0.21 28.49
C ASP A 44 21.32 -1.59 28.81
N GLU A 45 20.25 -1.95 28.12
CA GLU A 45 19.51 -3.21 28.30
C GLU A 45 19.92 -4.26 27.25
N ASP A 46 19.83 -5.54 27.60
CA ASP A 46 19.97 -6.61 26.62
C ASP A 46 18.79 -6.58 25.64
N TYR A 47 19.04 -6.88 24.36
CA TYR A 47 18.02 -6.71 23.33
C TYR A 47 16.76 -7.54 23.60
N ILE A 48 16.89 -8.76 24.11
CA ILE A 48 15.77 -9.63 24.49
C ILE A 48 14.94 -9.01 25.62
N GLU A 49 15.58 -8.33 26.56
CA GLU A 49 14.95 -7.65 27.69
C GLU A 49 14.26 -6.35 27.23
N TYR A 50 14.94 -5.53 26.42
CA TYR A 50 14.37 -4.36 25.77
C TYR A 50 13.11 -4.72 24.96
N ARG A 51 13.17 -5.83 24.23
CA ARG A 51 12.06 -6.34 23.39
C ARG A 51 10.98 -7.05 24.19
N LYS A 52 11.24 -7.40 25.46
CA LYS A 52 10.38 -8.20 26.33
C LYS A 52 9.86 -9.47 25.63
N LYS A 53 10.76 -10.13 24.90
CA LYS A 53 10.44 -11.29 24.05
C LYS A 53 11.63 -12.24 24.01
N SER A 54 11.35 -13.54 24.04
CA SER A 54 12.37 -14.57 23.82
C SER A 54 12.95 -14.52 22.39
N PRO A 55 14.17 -15.06 22.18
CA PRO A 55 14.76 -15.20 20.85
C PRO A 55 13.83 -15.88 19.83
N ALA A 56 13.15 -16.95 20.25
CA ALA A 56 12.19 -17.67 19.41
C ALA A 56 10.99 -16.79 19.00
N GLU A 57 10.44 -16.00 19.93
CA GLU A 57 9.35 -15.07 19.62
C GLU A 57 9.78 -13.94 18.68
N VAL A 58 11.04 -13.50 18.74
CA VAL A 58 11.60 -12.53 17.80
C VAL A 58 11.66 -13.15 16.39
N ILE A 59 12.20 -14.36 16.26
CA ILE A 59 12.28 -15.10 14.99
C ILE A 59 10.87 -15.32 14.41
N LEU A 60 9.92 -15.79 15.22
CA LEU A 60 8.52 -15.97 14.79
C LEU A 60 7.85 -14.65 14.37
N THR A 61 8.16 -13.55 15.06
CA THR A 61 7.67 -12.22 14.69
C THR A 61 8.20 -11.82 13.31
N ILE A 62 9.50 -12.00 13.07
CA ILE A 62 10.15 -11.71 11.78
C ILE A 62 9.53 -12.55 10.67
N GLN A 63 9.40 -13.86 10.87
CA GLN A 63 8.81 -14.77 9.88
C GLN A 63 7.40 -14.35 9.47
N ARG A 64 6.52 -14.08 10.45
CA ARG A 64 5.13 -13.69 10.17
C ARG A 64 5.05 -12.35 9.46
N ASN A 65 5.91 -11.40 9.84
CA ASN A 65 5.89 -10.06 9.27
C ASN A 65 6.53 -10.00 7.88
N LEU A 66 7.49 -10.86 7.55
CA LEU A 66 8.06 -10.99 6.19
C LEU A 66 6.97 -11.25 5.15
N PHE A 67 6.11 -12.23 5.42
CA PHE A 67 4.97 -12.54 4.56
C PHE A 67 3.99 -11.36 4.46
N THR A 68 3.71 -10.72 5.59
CA THR A 68 2.83 -9.53 5.63
C THR A 68 3.40 -8.38 4.80
N LEU A 69 4.70 -8.14 4.86
CA LEU A 69 5.37 -7.09 4.08
C LEU A 69 5.36 -7.37 2.59
N GLN A 70 5.51 -8.63 2.19
CA GLN A 70 5.46 -9.01 0.77
C GLN A 70 4.05 -8.87 0.20
N LEU A 71 3.02 -9.26 0.95
CA LEU A 71 1.62 -9.17 0.48
C LEU A 71 1.01 -7.78 0.61
N ASN A 72 1.46 -6.96 1.57
CA ASN A 72 0.87 -5.64 1.85
C ASN A 72 0.76 -4.76 0.59
N PRO A 73 1.83 -4.59 -0.23
CA PRO A 73 1.72 -3.86 -1.51
C PRO A 73 0.70 -4.44 -2.49
N ILE A 74 0.61 -5.76 -2.58
CA ILE A 74 -0.26 -6.46 -3.53
C ILE A 74 -1.73 -6.22 -3.13
N VAL A 75 -2.05 -6.46 -1.86
CA VAL A 75 -3.40 -6.27 -1.32
C VAL A 75 -3.81 -4.80 -1.41
N PHE A 76 -2.92 -3.89 -1.04
CA PHE A 76 -3.15 -2.44 -1.15
C PHE A 76 -3.46 -2.03 -2.59
N PHE A 77 -2.68 -2.51 -3.55
CA PHE A 77 -2.88 -2.19 -4.96
C PHE A 77 -4.21 -2.72 -5.49
N ILE A 78 -4.48 -4.03 -5.33
CA ILE A 78 -5.69 -4.68 -5.86
C ILE A 78 -6.95 -4.07 -5.27
N LEU A 79 -7.00 -3.91 -3.94
CA LEU A 79 -8.18 -3.40 -3.25
C LEU A 79 -8.52 -1.98 -3.71
N ASN A 80 -7.52 -1.09 -3.73
CA ASN A 80 -7.74 0.30 -4.13
C ASN A 80 -7.99 0.44 -5.64
N PHE A 81 -7.35 -0.40 -6.47
CA PHE A 81 -7.60 -0.41 -7.91
C PHE A 81 -9.05 -0.79 -8.21
N ILE A 82 -9.58 -1.84 -7.57
CA ILE A 82 -10.97 -2.27 -7.73
C ILE A 82 -11.93 -1.18 -7.24
N LEU A 83 -11.74 -0.68 -6.01
CA LEU A 83 -12.65 0.33 -5.44
C LEU A 83 -12.67 1.62 -6.25
N LEU A 84 -11.50 2.13 -6.65
CA LEU A 84 -11.44 3.35 -7.44
C LEU A 84 -12.02 3.14 -8.85
N SER A 85 -11.74 1.98 -9.48
CA SER A 85 -12.29 1.68 -10.80
C SER A 85 -13.81 1.54 -10.78
N TYR A 86 -14.35 0.94 -9.72
CA TYR A 86 -15.76 0.58 -9.60
C TYR A 86 -16.63 1.69 -9.00
N LEU A 87 -16.17 2.36 -7.93
CA LEU A 87 -16.97 3.38 -7.24
C LEU A 87 -16.86 4.76 -7.88
N TYR A 88 -15.69 5.11 -8.43
CA TYR A 88 -15.47 6.42 -9.05
C TYR A 88 -15.87 6.36 -10.52
N ASP A 89 -17.10 6.76 -10.80
CA ASP A 89 -17.61 6.78 -12.17
C ASP A 89 -17.13 8.05 -12.89
N LYS A 90 -16.46 7.82 -14.02
CA LYS A 90 -15.92 8.88 -14.89
C LYS A 90 -17.06 9.70 -15.53
N GLN A 91 -18.24 9.10 -15.74
CA GLN A 91 -19.36 9.75 -16.42
C GLN A 91 -19.91 10.94 -15.64
N PHE A 92 -19.78 10.98 -14.31
CA PHE A 92 -20.28 12.11 -13.51
C PHE A 92 -19.34 13.33 -13.52
N VAL A 93 -18.07 13.17 -13.89
CA VAL A 93 -17.06 14.24 -13.84
C VAL A 93 -17.39 15.42 -14.76
N PRO A 94 -17.80 15.22 -16.04
CA PRO A 94 -18.24 16.33 -16.89
C PRO A 94 -19.46 17.07 -16.35
N PHE A 95 -20.31 16.40 -15.57
CA PHE A 95 -21.50 16.97 -14.94
C PHE A 95 -21.22 17.59 -13.56
N GLN A 96 -19.97 17.69 -13.14
CA GLN A 96 -19.60 18.25 -11.83
C GLN A 96 -20.28 17.52 -10.68
N ALA A 97 -20.28 16.18 -10.76
CA ALA A 97 -20.95 15.32 -9.81
C ALA A 97 -20.07 14.13 -9.41
N ALA A 98 -20.32 13.61 -8.22
CA ALA A 98 -19.75 12.35 -7.75
C ALA A 98 -20.76 11.61 -6.87
N THR A 99 -20.67 10.29 -6.81
CA THR A 99 -21.51 9.50 -5.90
C THR A 99 -21.02 9.67 -4.46
N GLY A 100 -21.93 9.61 -3.49
CA GLY A 100 -21.54 9.63 -2.07
C GLY A 100 -20.59 8.49 -1.71
N LEU A 101 -20.74 7.31 -2.34
CA LEU A 101 -19.79 6.20 -2.19
C LEU A 101 -18.38 6.54 -2.68
N SER A 102 -18.24 7.20 -3.84
CA SER A 102 -16.93 7.60 -4.37
C SER A 102 -16.22 8.61 -3.46
N ILE A 103 -16.97 9.58 -2.93
CA ILE A 103 -16.46 10.58 -1.98
C ILE A 103 -16.02 9.90 -0.68
N PHE A 104 -16.85 9.00 -0.14
CA PHE A 104 -16.52 8.24 1.07
C PHE A 104 -15.24 7.40 0.87
N TYR A 105 -15.12 6.73 -0.28
CA TYR A 105 -13.90 6.00 -0.63
C TYR A 105 -12.67 6.92 -0.68
N CYS A 106 -12.74 8.03 -1.43
CA CYS A 106 -11.61 8.93 -1.62
C CYS A 106 -11.16 9.65 -0.34
N LEU A 107 -12.10 10.03 0.54
CA LEU A 107 -11.80 10.80 1.76
C LEU A 107 -11.50 9.94 2.98
N ILE A 108 -12.01 8.70 3.04
CA ILE A 108 -11.93 7.86 4.24
C ILE A 108 -11.14 6.59 3.96
N ILE A 109 -11.59 5.77 3.01
CA ILE A 109 -10.99 4.45 2.78
C ILE A 109 -9.58 4.55 2.20
N LEU A 110 -9.39 5.39 1.17
CA LEU A 110 -8.09 5.55 0.54
C LEU A 110 -7.03 6.07 1.54
N PRO A 111 -7.25 7.17 2.31
CA PRO A 111 -6.28 7.62 3.30
C PRO A 111 -5.98 6.60 4.41
N ILE A 112 -6.99 5.91 4.92
CA ILE A 112 -6.79 4.86 5.93
C ILE A 112 -5.95 3.71 5.35
N SER A 113 -6.23 3.27 4.12
CA SER A 113 -5.45 2.21 3.49
C SER A 113 -3.98 2.60 3.26
N ILE A 114 -3.72 3.86 2.87
CA ILE A 114 -2.37 4.41 2.76
C ILE A 114 -1.67 4.43 4.12
N PHE A 115 -2.38 4.88 5.16
CA PHE A 115 -1.84 4.92 6.52
C PHE A 115 -1.42 3.52 7.01
N ILE A 116 -2.28 2.51 6.83
CA ILE A 116 -1.97 1.12 7.18
C ILE A 116 -0.75 0.64 6.39
N TYR A 117 -0.73 0.90 5.08
CA TYR A 117 0.37 0.51 4.21
C TYR A 117 1.71 1.07 4.72
N LEU A 118 1.77 2.38 5.01
CA LEU A 118 2.98 3.05 5.49
C LEU A 118 3.40 2.57 6.88
N ARG A 119 2.44 2.33 7.78
CA ARG A 119 2.72 1.83 9.13
C ARG A 119 3.32 0.44 9.14
N ILE A 120 2.81 -0.46 8.29
CA ILE A 120 3.36 -1.82 8.14
C ILE A 120 4.79 -1.74 7.60
N ASP A 121 5.03 -0.90 6.60
CA ASP A 121 6.36 -0.71 6.00
C ASP A 121 7.37 -0.15 7.01
N TRP A 122 6.95 0.83 7.82
CA TRP A 122 7.81 1.45 8.85
C TRP A 122 8.15 0.48 9.99
N LYS A 123 7.17 -0.27 10.49
CA LYS A 123 7.40 -1.33 11.50
C LYS A 123 8.28 -2.45 10.96
N ASN A 124 8.21 -2.66 9.65
CA ASN A 124 8.99 -3.63 8.91
C ASN A 124 8.86 -5.03 9.55
N TYR A 125 9.85 -5.93 9.39
CA TYR A 125 9.75 -7.29 9.91
C TYR A 125 9.96 -7.40 11.42
N LEU A 126 10.49 -6.35 12.06
CA LEU A 126 10.93 -6.42 13.46
C LEU A 126 9.78 -6.28 14.47
N TYR A 127 8.75 -5.49 14.18
CA TYR A 127 7.69 -5.15 15.14
C TYR A 127 6.34 -5.74 14.77
N SER A 128 5.51 -6.02 15.77
CA SER A 128 4.21 -6.66 15.52
C SER A 128 3.23 -5.74 14.79
N ASN A 129 2.63 -6.26 13.72
CA ASN A 129 1.61 -5.59 12.90
C ASN A 129 0.16 -5.99 13.27
N LYS A 130 -0.07 -6.44 14.52
CA LYS A 130 -1.39 -6.94 14.99
C LYS A 130 -2.50 -5.91 14.82
N VAL A 131 -2.25 -4.65 15.20
CA VAL A 131 -3.23 -3.56 15.13
C VAL A 131 -3.53 -3.22 13.67
N GLU A 132 -2.48 -3.03 12.87
CA GLU A 132 -2.59 -2.74 11.44
C GLU A 132 -3.37 -3.82 10.68
N ARG A 133 -3.19 -5.09 11.05
CA ARG A 133 -3.95 -6.22 10.49
C ARG A 133 -5.45 -6.12 10.83
N ILE A 134 -5.81 -5.76 12.05
CA ILE A 134 -7.22 -5.63 12.46
C ILE A 134 -7.87 -4.47 11.69
N ILE A 135 -7.21 -3.31 11.63
CA ILE A 135 -7.72 -2.17 10.87
C ILE A 135 -7.82 -2.54 9.39
N GLY A 136 -6.84 -3.26 8.84
CA GLY A 136 -6.87 -3.75 7.45
C GLY A 136 -8.05 -4.67 7.16
N LEU A 137 -8.39 -5.58 8.09
CA LEU A 137 -9.57 -6.43 7.98
C LEU A 137 -10.88 -5.62 8.01
N VAL A 138 -10.95 -4.61 8.88
CA VAL A 138 -12.10 -3.69 8.93
C VAL A 138 -12.24 -2.95 7.60
N VAL A 139 -11.13 -2.40 7.06
CA VAL A 139 -11.12 -1.72 5.75
C VAL A 139 -11.58 -2.67 4.64
N ALA A 140 -11.11 -3.91 4.61
CA ALA A 140 -11.55 -4.90 3.63
C ALA A 140 -13.05 -5.21 3.74
N GLY A 141 -13.57 -5.37 4.96
CA GLY A 141 -14.99 -5.57 5.21
C GLY A 141 -15.84 -4.39 4.73
N VAL A 142 -15.46 -3.16 5.08
CA VAL A 142 -16.14 -1.95 4.61
C VAL A 142 -16.06 -1.83 3.09
N SER A 143 -14.91 -2.12 2.50
CA SER A 143 -14.71 -2.10 1.04
C SER A 143 -15.66 -3.06 0.33
N PHE A 144 -15.84 -4.26 0.87
CA PHE A 144 -16.79 -5.24 0.35
C PHE A 144 -18.24 -4.74 0.43
N ILE A 145 -18.63 -4.12 1.55
CA ILE A 145 -19.95 -3.49 1.70
C ILE A 145 -20.16 -2.38 0.67
N LEU A 146 -19.15 -1.54 0.41
CA LEU A 146 -19.24 -0.47 -0.59
C LEU A 146 -19.47 -1.03 -1.99
N ILE A 147 -18.79 -2.12 -2.36
CA ILE A 147 -18.97 -2.78 -3.66
C ILE A 147 -20.39 -3.33 -3.78
N ILE A 148 -20.90 -4.02 -2.75
CA ILE A 148 -22.27 -4.52 -2.73
C ILE A 148 -23.27 -3.37 -2.83
N ALA A 149 -23.10 -2.31 -2.04
CA ALA A 149 -23.98 -1.15 -2.06
C ALA A 149 -24.04 -0.54 -3.48
N HIS A 150 -22.89 -0.36 -4.14
CA HIS A 150 -22.85 0.12 -5.51
C HIS A 150 -23.56 -0.82 -6.49
N ALA A 151 -23.37 -2.14 -6.36
CA ALA A 151 -24.03 -3.14 -7.19
C ALA A 151 -25.57 -3.11 -7.09
N PHE A 152 -26.11 -2.73 -5.92
CA PHE A 152 -27.55 -2.51 -5.70
C PHE A 152 -27.99 -1.06 -5.95
N ASN A 153 -27.18 -0.24 -6.62
CA ASN A 153 -27.43 1.19 -6.88
C ASN A 153 -27.64 2.05 -5.61
N MET A 154 -27.17 1.59 -4.45
CA MET A 154 -27.20 2.36 -3.20
C MET A 154 -26.00 3.32 -3.13
N ASN A 155 -26.00 4.32 -4.02
CA ASN A 155 -24.84 5.21 -4.25
C ASN A 155 -24.63 6.32 -3.20
N LEU A 156 -25.42 6.31 -2.11
CA LEU A 156 -25.46 7.39 -1.10
C LEU A 156 -25.73 8.77 -1.72
N GLY A 157 -26.56 8.80 -2.76
CA GLY A 157 -26.91 10.01 -3.51
C GLY A 157 -25.82 10.48 -4.48
N ILE A 158 -26.18 11.48 -5.28
CA ILE A 158 -25.29 12.19 -6.19
C ILE A 158 -25.04 13.56 -5.56
N VAL A 159 -23.78 13.88 -5.34
CA VAL A 159 -23.34 15.12 -4.71
C VAL A 159 -22.67 15.98 -5.79
N ALA A 160 -23.02 17.27 -5.82
CA ALA A 160 -22.36 18.23 -6.69
C ALA A 160 -20.91 18.44 -6.21
N VAL A 161 -19.95 18.22 -7.10
CA VAL A 161 -18.52 18.42 -6.88
C VAL A 161 -18.02 19.39 -7.94
N THR A 162 -17.50 20.53 -7.50
CA THR A 162 -16.99 21.55 -8.44
C THR A 162 -15.91 20.98 -9.35
N VAL A 163 -15.75 21.57 -10.54
CA VAL A 163 -14.63 21.24 -11.45
C VAL A 163 -13.29 21.28 -10.71
N TYR A 164 -13.08 22.29 -9.86
CA TYR A 164 -11.86 22.43 -9.05
C TYR A 164 -11.63 21.25 -8.10
N GLY A 165 -12.70 20.64 -7.58
CA GLY A 165 -12.61 19.43 -6.77
C GLY A 165 -12.06 18.25 -7.56
N HIS A 166 -12.58 18.02 -8.78
CA HIS A 166 -12.06 16.96 -9.66
C HIS A 166 -10.63 17.25 -10.14
N GLN A 167 -10.29 18.52 -10.41
CA GLN A 167 -8.92 18.93 -10.73
C GLN A 167 -7.95 18.67 -9.57
N ALA A 168 -8.37 18.93 -8.33
CA ALA A 168 -7.57 18.61 -7.15
C ALA A 168 -7.27 17.10 -7.05
N VAL A 169 -8.27 16.25 -7.32
CA VAL A 169 -8.09 14.79 -7.36
C VAL A 169 -7.12 14.38 -8.48
N PHE A 170 -7.18 15.02 -9.64
CA PHE A 170 -6.22 14.82 -10.73
C PHE A 170 -4.78 15.13 -10.29
N PHE A 171 -4.56 16.27 -9.63
CA PHE A 171 -3.24 16.64 -9.12
C PHE A 171 -2.74 15.70 -8.02
N VAL A 172 -3.61 15.22 -7.13
CA VAL A 172 -3.27 14.15 -6.17
C VAL A 172 -2.82 12.89 -6.90
N GLY A 173 -3.48 12.54 -8.02
CA GLY A 173 -3.07 11.44 -8.90
C GLY A 173 -1.67 11.61 -9.48
N ILE A 174 -1.31 12.82 -9.92
CA ILE A 174 0.06 13.14 -10.39
C ILE A 174 1.07 12.97 -9.26
N ILE A 175 0.79 13.50 -8.07
CA ILE A 175 1.68 13.39 -6.90
C ILE A 175 1.92 11.92 -6.56
N PHE A 176 0.86 11.10 -6.54
CA PHE A 176 0.97 9.67 -6.28
C PHE A 176 1.78 8.95 -7.36
N SER A 177 1.60 9.34 -8.62
CA SER A 177 2.34 8.79 -9.75
C SER A 177 3.84 9.02 -9.63
N ILE A 178 4.23 10.28 -9.39
CA ILE A 178 5.63 10.69 -9.25
C ILE A 178 6.25 10.11 -7.98
N ALA A 179 5.57 10.20 -6.84
CA ALA A 179 6.05 9.65 -5.58
C ALA A 179 6.23 8.13 -5.65
N GLY A 180 5.29 7.42 -6.26
CA GLY A 180 5.38 5.97 -6.47
C GLY A 180 6.61 5.57 -7.30
N LEU A 181 6.90 6.31 -8.37
CA LEU A 181 8.10 6.07 -9.19
C LEU A 181 9.38 6.39 -8.41
N TYR A 182 9.44 7.54 -7.74
CA TYR A 182 10.59 7.98 -6.96
C TYR A 182 10.95 7.00 -5.85
N PHE A 183 9.96 6.52 -5.09
CA PHE A 183 10.16 5.54 -4.02
C PHE A 183 10.15 4.08 -4.49
N ARG A 184 10.09 3.82 -5.81
CA ARG A 184 10.01 2.47 -6.41
C ARG A 184 8.84 1.63 -5.88
N ARG A 185 7.73 2.28 -5.51
CA ARG A 185 6.46 1.70 -5.05
C ARG A 185 5.39 1.89 -6.14
N LEU A 186 5.39 0.97 -7.09
CA LEU A 186 4.57 1.05 -8.31
C LEU A 186 3.07 0.96 -8.04
N GLU A 187 2.67 0.41 -6.90
CA GLU A 187 1.30 0.39 -6.41
C GLU A 187 0.71 1.80 -6.27
N PHE A 188 1.49 2.78 -5.80
CA PHE A 188 1.07 4.18 -5.75
C PHE A 188 1.03 4.79 -7.15
N THR A 189 1.96 4.39 -8.03
CA THR A 189 1.94 4.84 -9.41
C THR A 189 0.68 4.37 -10.14
N GLY A 190 0.28 3.11 -9.97
CA GLY A 190 -0.95 2.61 -10.56
C GLY A 190 -2.20 3.28 -10.00
N ILE A 191 -2.31 3.51 -8.68
CA ILE A 191 -3.43 4.25 -8.10
C ILE A 191 -3.45 5.71 -8.59
N GLY A 192 -2.29 6.36 -8.64
CA GLY A 192 -2.16 7.74 -9.11
C GLY A 192 -2.58 7.91 -10.57
N LEU A 193 -2.11 7.02 -11.45
CA LEU A 193 -2.53 7.01 -12.85
C LEU A 193 -4.03 6.75 -13.00
N LEU A 194 -4.61 5.87 -12.17
CA LEU A 194 -6.05 5.60 -12.20
C LEU A 194 -6.86 6.83 -11.77
N LEU A 195 -6.42 7.58 -10.75
CA LEU A 195 -7.02 8.87 -10.38
C LEU A 195 -6.96 9.87 -11.54
N CYS A 196 -5.80 10.01 -12.19
CA CYS A 196 -5.64 10.88 -13.36
C CYS A 196 -6.58 10.46 -14.50
N GLN A 197 -6.68 9.16 -14.79
CA GLN A 197 -7.54 8.62 -15.85
C GLN A 197 -9.02 8.96 -15.61
N LYS A 198 -9.48 8.84 -14.36
CA LYS A 198 -10.86 9.09 -13.96
C LYS A 198 -11.22 10.58 -13.97
N THR A 199 -10.24 11.47 -13.83
CA THR A 199 -10.46 12.91 -13.64
C THR A 199 -9.93 13.79 -14.77
N ILE A 200 -9.37 13.20 -15.83
CA ILE A 200 -8.83 13.94 -16.98
C ILE A 200 -9.86 14.83 -17.68
N ASP A 201 -11.13 14.45 -17.66
CA ASP A 201 -12.22 15.24 -18.27
C ASP A 201 -12.46 16.57 -17.53
N ALA A 202 -12.03 16.68 -16.27
CA ALA A 202 -12.06 17.96 -15.54
C ALA A 202 -10.88 18.89 -15.88
N MET A 203 -9.83 18.35 -16.52
CA MET A 203 -8.65 19.10 -16.93
C MET A 203 -8.73 19.58 -18.38
N ILE A 204 -9.40 18.80 -19.23
CA ILE A 204 -9.42 19.03 -20.68
C ILE A 204 -10.88 19.17 -21.12
N SER A 205 -11.27 20.38 -21.53
CA SER A 205 -12.64 20.66 -21.95
C SER A 205 -13.02 20.02 -23.28
N SER A 206 -12.04 19.72 -24.15
CA SER A 206 -12.28 19.05 -25.42
C SER A 206 -12.44 17.54 -25.20
N PRO A 207 -13.63 16.95 -25.49
CA PRO A 207 -13.88 15.53 -25.25
C PRO A 207 -12.93 14.61 -26.03
N GLU A 208 -12.60 14.97 -27.26
CA GLU A 208 -11.70 14.19 -28.12
C GLU A 208 -10.28 14.11 -27.53
N ILE A 209 -9.76 15.24 -27.06
CA ILE A 209 -8.42 15.32 -26.45
C ILE A 209 -8.41 14.60 -25.10
N ALA A 210 -9.46 14.76 -24.30
CA ALA A 210 -9.61 14.08 -23.02
C ALA A 210 -9.67 12.54 -23.20
N GLN A 211 -10.35 12.07 -24.24
CA GLN A 211 -10.41 10.65 -24.58
C GLN A 211 -9.03 10.10 -24.99
N ILE A 212 -8.30 10.81 -25.86
CA ILE A 212 -6.94 10.42 -26.26
C ILE A 212 -6.04 10.34 -25.02
N GLY A 213 -6.05 11.37 -24.17
CA GLY A 213 -5.27 11.37 -22.93
C GLY A 213 -5.66 10.22 -21.99
N SER A 214 -6.94 9.92 -21.87
CA SER A 214 -7.45 8.79 -21.07
C SER A 214 -6.92 7.44 -21.60
N ILE A 215 -6.84 7.25 -22.91
CA ILE A 215 -6.29 6.03 -23.54
C ILE A 215 -4.79 5.93 -23.26
N VAL A 216 -4.05 7.04 -23.39
CA VAL A 216 -2.61 7.08 -23.08
C VAL A 216 -2.34 6.67 -21.62
N ILE A 217 -3.11 7.20 -20.67
CA ILE A 217 -2.99 6.83 -19.25
C ILE A 217 -3.31 5.35 -19.04
N TRP A 218 -4.30 4.80 -19.74
CA TRP A 218 -4.61 3.37 -19.71
C TRP A 218 -3.45 2.49 -20.19
N PHE A 219 -2.76 2.90 -21.25
CA PHE A 219 -1.58 2.18 -21.74
C PHE A 219 -0.44 2.22 -20.71
N LEU A 220 -0.21 3.37 -20.07
CA LEU A 220 0.75 3.49 -18.97
C LEU A 220 0.38 2.60 -17.77
N LEU A 221 -0.90 2.57 -17.39
CA LEU A 221 -1.41 1.67 -16.34
C LEU A 221 -1.11 0.20 -16.66
N LEU A 222 -1.36 -0.22 -17.90
CA LEU A 222 -1.10 -1.58 -18.35
C LEU A 222 0.40 -1.94 -18.26
N ILE A 223 1.28 -1.03 -18.69
CA ILE A 223 2.74 -1.22 -18.54
C ILE A 223 3.11 -1.38 -17.05
N VAL A 224 2.58 -0.52 -16.18
CA VAL A 224 2.86 -0.57 -14.74
C VAL A 224 2.39 -1.91 -14.15
N ILE A 225 1.19 -2.38 -14.51
CA ILE A 225 0.64 -3.66 -14.03
C ILE A 225 1.51 -4.84 -14.50
N ILE A 226 1.88 -4.88 -15.78
CA ILE A 226 2.73 -5.94 -16.33
C ILE A 226 4.08 -5.96 -15.62
N TYR A 227 4.75 -4.81 -15.54
CA TYR A 227 6.05 -4.70 -14.90
C TYR A 227 5.98 -5.05 -13.40
N TYR A 228 4.93 -4.61 -12.70
CA TYR A 228 4.69 -4.96 -11.30
C TYR A 228 4.51 -6.47 -11.11
N THR A 229 3.75 -7.12 -12.01
CA THR A 229 3.53 -8.57 -12.00
C THR A 229 4.82 -9.33 -12.23
N ILE A 230 5.63 -8.94 -13.22
CA ILE A 230 6.96 -9.54 -13.48
C ILE A 230 7.85 -9.42 -12.24
N ARG A 231 7.90 -8.23 -11.62
CA ARG A 231 8.71 -7.97 -10.42
C ARG A 231 8.28 -8.81 -9.22
N ILE A 232 6.99 -9.08 -9.07
CA ILE A 232 6.48 -9.98 -8.02
C ILE A 232 6.87 -11.42 -8.35
N SER A 233 6.68 -11.85 -9.61
CA SER A 233 7.02 -13.20 -10.03
C SER A 233 8.50 -13.52 -9.89
N SER A 234 9.39 -12.53 -10.06
CA SER A 234 10.84 -12.70 -9.93
C SER A 234 11.36 -12.65 -8.48
N ARG A 235 10.48 -12.36 -7.51
CA ARG A 235 10.82 -12.32 -6.07
C ARG A 235 10.58 -13.65 -5.36
N ASN A 236 9.79 -14.53 -5.97
CA ASN A 236 9.63 -15.94 -5.58
C ASN A 236 10.67 -16.80 -6.31
#